data_AF-A0A954DAY8-F1
#
_entry.id   AF-A0A954DAY8-F1
#
_cell.length_a   1.000
_cell.length_b   1.000
_cell.length_c   1.000
_cell.angle_alpha   90.00
_cell.angle_beta   90.00
_cell.angle_gamma   90.00
#
_symmetry.space_group_name_H-M   'P 1'
#
loop_
_entity.id
_entity.type
_entity.pdbx_description
1 polymer ?
#
loop_
_entity_poly.entity_id
_entity_poly.type
_entity_poly.pdbx_seq_one_letter_code
_entity_poly.pdbx_strand_id
1 'polypeptide(L)'
;MKTLLASALVTLTLFLASCGGANAGESALKTITEKVGEITTKFNDIKDEASAKTAVSFAESTLPAAKTAFDSLKKLGDSAAAPEAVKTMLSTATSKFGDLKAMLSGLAAKFAGKADIVKVLSDKLPGLLKMLPNIGG
;
A
#
# COMPACT_ATOMS: atom_id res chain seq x y z
N MET A 1 -13.98 -40.56 -5.68
CA MET A 1 -14.13 -39.17 -5.19
C MET A 1 -12.91 -38.28 -5.48
N LYS A 2 -12.14 -38.52 -6.57
CA LYS A 2 -10.95 -37.70 -6.94
C LYS A 2 -11.23 -36.69 -8.07
N THR A 3 -12.40 -36.73 -8.68
CA THR A 3 -12.76 -35.92 -9.87
C THR A 3 -13.43 -34.59 -9.54
N LEU A 4 -14.02 -34.43 -8.35
CA LEU A 4 -14.70 -33.18 -7.95
C LEU A 4 -13.73 -32.07 -7.52
N LEU A 5 -12.60 -32.42 -6.89
CA LEU A 5 -11.57 -31.45 -6.50
C LEU A 5 -10.84 -30.86 -7.72
N ALA A 6 -10.62 -31.67 -8.76
CA ALA A 6 -10.03 -31.20 -10.02
C ALA A 6 -10.98 -30.24 -10.75
N SER A 7 -12.29 -30.52 -10.75
CA SER A 7 -13.27 -29.68 -11.42
C SER A 7 -13.42 -28.31 -10.76
N ALA A 8 -13.41 -28.22 -9.42
CA ALA A 8 -13.47 -26.92 -8.72
C ALA A 8 -12.20 -26.07 -8.94
N LEU A 9 -11.03 -26.72 -9.00
CA LEU A 9 -9.75 -26.04 -9.27
C LEU A 9 -9.67 -25.55 -10.72
N VAL A 10 -10.17 -26.35 -11.67
CA VAL A 10 -10.28 -26.01 -13.11
C VAL A 10 -11.30 -24.89 -13.32
N THR A 11 -12.45 -24.91 -12.63
CA THR A 11 -13.44 -23.82 -12.72
C THR A 11 -12.93 -22.52 -12.11
N LEU A 12 -12.14 -22.57 -11.02
CA LEU A 12 -11.52 -21.36 -10.44
C LEU A 12 -10.40 -20.80 -11.33
N THR A 13 -9.60 -21.66 -11.97
CA THR A 13 -8.57 -21.22 -12.94
C THR A 13 -9.18 -20.69 -14.23
N LEU A 14 -10.26 -21.30 -14.75
CA LEU A 14 -10.98 -20.75 -15.91
C LEU A 14 -11.72 -19.45 -15.56
N PHE A 15 -12.25 -19.28 -14.34
CA PHE A 15 -12.86 -18.02 -13.90
C PHE A 15 -11.83 -16.90 -13.74
N LEU A 16 -10.63 -17.21 -13.23
CA LEU A 16 -9.50 -16.26 -13.18
C LEU A 16 -8.95 -15.92 -14.58
N ALA A 17 -8.99 -16.88 -15.51
CA ALA A 17 -8.57 -16.69 -16.90
C ALA A 17 -9.61 -15.96 -17.77
N SER A 18 -10.91 -16.14 -17.50
CA SER A 18 -12.00 -15.47 -18.24
C SER A 18 -12.43 -14.13 -17.64
N CYS A 19 -11.94 -13.77 -16.44
CA CYS A 19 -12.35 -12.55 -15.74
C CYS A 19 -11.19 -11.66 -15.22
N GLY A 20 -9.92 -11.92 -15.55
CA GLY A 20 -8.83 -10.98 -15.27
C GLY A 20 -8.27 -11.03 -13.83
N GLY A 21 -7.93 -12.23 -13.34
CA GLY A 21 -7.22 -12.38 -12.06
C GLY A 21 -5.82 -11.73 -12.04
N ALA A 22 -5.12 -11.71 -13.19
CA ALA A 22 -3.92 -10.90 -13.38
C ALA A 22 -4.26 -9.39 -13.36
N ASN A 23 -5.31 -8.98 -14.08
CA ASN A 23 -5.76 -7.59 -14.16
C ASN A 23 -6.13 -6.98 -12.80
N ALA A 24 -6.73 -7.75 -11.88
CA ALA A 24 -7.10 -7.26 -10.55
C ALA A 24 -5.89 -7.05 -9.64
N GLY A 25 -4.94 -8.00 -9.63
CA GLY A 25 -3.68 -7.86 -8.91
C GLY A 25 -2.82 -6.72 -9.45
N GLU A 26 -2.73 -6.59 -10.78
CA GLU A 26 -2.03 -5.51 -11.47
C GLU A 26 -2.66 -4.15 -11.18
N SER A 27 -4.01 -4.05 -11.21
CA SER A 27 -4.72 -2.81 -10.89
C SER A 27 -4.51 -2.39 -9.43
N ALA A 28 -4.51 -3.35 -8.50
CA ALA A 28 -4.24 -3.09 -7.09
C ALA A 28 -2.79 -2.60 -6.90
N LEU A 29 -1.81 -3.30 -7.48
CA LEU A 29 -0.40 -2.90 -7.40
C LEU A 29 -0.15 -1.53 -8.05
N LYS A 30 -0.80 -1.24 -9.17
CA LYS A 30 -0.75 0.08 -9.82
C LYS A 30 -1.27 1.17 -8.88
N THR A 31 -2.44 0.96 -8.28
CA THR A 31 -3.02 1.90 -7.31
C THR A 31 -2.08 2.13 -6.13
N ILE A 32 -1.51 1.06 -5.56
CA ILE A 32 -0.53 1.17 -4.45
C ILE A 32 0.68 1.97 -4.90
N THR A 33 1.23 1.67 -6.07
CA THR A 33 2.42 2.33 -6.61
C THR A 33 2.18 3.82 -6.82
N GLU A 34 1.07 4.18 -7.45
CA GLU A 34 0.69 5.57 -7.70
C GLU A 34 0.48 6.31 -6.39
N LYS A 35 -0.33 5.76 -5.47
CA LYS A 35 -0.69 6.46 -4.24
C LYS A 35 0.46 6.57 -3.24
N VAL A 36 1.24 5.51 -3.05
CA VAL A 36 2.46 5.57 -2.24
C VAL A 36 3.47 6.53 -2.86
N GLY A 37 3.60 6.54 -4.19
CA GLY A 37 4.47 7.47 -4.93
C GLY A 37 4.05 8.93 -4.76
N GLU A 38 2.76 9.24 -4.95
CA GLU A 38 2.19 10.57 -4.73
C GLU A 38 2.44 11.07 -3.30
N ILE A 39 2.17 10.23 -2.29
CA ILE A 39 2.42 10.55 -0.88
C ILE A 39 3.91 10.84 -0.65
N THR A 40 4.79 9.98 -1.17
CA THR A 40 6.25 10.13 -1.05
C THR A 40 6.72 11.45 -1.65
N THR A 41 6.25 11.80 -2.85
CA THR A 41 6.56 13.09 -3.48
C THR A 41 6.11 14.26 -2.60
N LYS A 42 4.88 14.23 -2.08
CA LYS A 42 4.37 15.31 -1.22
C LYS A 42 5.19 15.51 0.05
N PHE A 43 5.62 14.42 0.69
CA PHE A 43 6.48 14.53 1.88
C PHE A 43 7.92 14.97 1.55
N ASN A 44 8.40 14.70 0.34
CA ASN A 44 9.70 15.20 -0.13
C ASN A 44 9.67 16.70 -0.47
N ASP A 45 8.53 17.21 -0.91
CA ASP A 45 8.34 18.63 -1.27
C ASP A 45 8.11 19.56 -0.06
N ILE A 46 8.06 19.03 1.16
CA ILE A 46 7.90 19.83 2.37
C ILE A 46 9.11 20.77 2.54
N LYS A 47 8.81 22.07 2.63
CA LYS A 47 9.81 23.15 2.82
C LYS A 47 9.48 24.07 4.00
N ASP A 48 8.22 24.12 4.38
CA ASP A 48 7.61 25.01 5.37
C ASP A 48 6.42 24.32 6.07
N GLU A 49 5.83 24.98 7.08
CA GLU A 49 4.68 24.46 7.83
C GLU A 49 3.45 24.21 6.93
N ALA A 50 3.20 25.09 5.96
CA ALA A 50 2.04 25.02 5.08
C ALA A 50 2.10 23.79 4.14
N SER A 51 3.27 23.53 3.56
CA SER A 51 3.53 22.33 2.76
C SER A 51 3.48 21.06 3.62
N ALA A 52 3.94 21.10 4.87
CA ALA A 52 3.80 19.98 5.82
C ALA A 52 2.33 19.64 6.09
N LYS A 53 1.49 20.64 6.39
CA LYS A 53 0.04 20.46 6.57
C LYS A 53 -0.61 19.89 5.30
N THR A 54 -0.23 20.42 4.14
CA THR A 54 -0.75 19.95 2.84
C THR A 54 -0.38 18.48 2.60
N ALA A 55 0.87 18.09 2.86
CA ALA A 55 1.34 16.71 2.70
C ALA A 55 0.62 15.74 3.64
N VAL A 56 0.41 16.13 4.90
CA VAL A 56 -0.35 15.34 5.87
C VAL A 56 -1.80 15.16 5.42
N SER A 57 -2.51 16.24 5.10
CA SER A 57 -3.91 16.17 4.65
C SER A 57 -4.06 15.35 3.37
N PHE A 58 -3.09 15.45 2.46
CA PHE A 58 -3.05 14.62 1.26
C PHE A 58 -2.86 13.14 1.59
N ALA A 59 -1.93 12.81 2.50
CA ALA A 59 -1.72 11.44 2.93
C ALA A 59 -2.94 10.86 3.65
N GLU A 60 -3.60 11.64 4.52
CA GLU A 60 -4.83 11.24 5.22
C GLU A 60 -5.95 10.86 4.24
N SER A 61 -6.10 11.57 3.12
CA SER A 61 -7.12 11.26 2.10
C SER A 61 -6.71 10.15 1.13
N THR A 62 -5.41 9.98 0.88
CA THR A 62 -4.89 9.08 -0.17
C THR A 62 -4.55 7.69 0.34
N LEU A 63 -4.03 7.58 1.57
CA LEU A 63 -3.58 6.32 2.16
C LEU A 63 -4.70 5.26 2.29
N PRO A 64 -5.98 5.61 2.58
CA PRO A 64 -7.06 4.63 2.62
C PRO A 64 -7.27 3.87 1.31
N ALA A 65 -7.12 4.53 0.16
CA ALA A 65 -7.26 3.90 -1.15
C ALA A 65 -6.12 2.91 -1.40
N ALA A 66 -4.87 3.31 -1.12
CA ALA A 66 -3.71 2.44 -1.22
C ALA A 66 -3.85 1.21 -0.30
N LYS A 67 -4.31 1.42 0.94
CA LYS A 67 -4.55 0.34 1.90
C LYS A 67 -5.62 -0.64 1.40
N THR A 68 -6.73 -0.13 0.86
CA THR A 68 -7.81 -0.97 0.30
C THR A 68 -7.32 -1.83 -0.86
N ALA A 69 -6.47 -1.25 -1.73
CA ALA A 69 -5.83 -2.00 -2.80
C ALA A 69 -4.88 -3.09 -2.26
N PHE A 70 -4.09 -2.78 -1.22
CA PHE A 70 -3.24 -3.77 -0.56
C PHE A 70 -4.06 -4.92 0.05
N ASP A 71 -5.12 -4.61 0.78
CA ASP A 71 -5.97 -5.62 1.41
C ASP A 71 -6.61 -6.53 0.33
N SER A 72 -6.96 -5.97 -0.83
CA SER A 72 -7.47 -6.72 -1.98
C SER A 72 -6.41 -7.63 -2.59
N LEU A 73 -5.20 -7.11 -2.82
CA LEU A 73 -4.07 -7.89 -3.33
C LEU A 73 -3.67 -9.00 -2.36
N LYS A 74 -3.71 -8.73 -1.05
CA LYS A 74 -3.44 -9.70 0.01
C LYS A 74 -4.45 -10.85 -0.03
N LYS A 75 -5.75 -10.57 -0.14
CA LYS A 75 -6.78 -11.62 -0.29
C LYS A 75 -6.53 -12.51 -1.50
N LEU A 76 -6.07 -11.93 -2.62
CA LEU A 76 -5.70 -12.71 -3.81
C LEU A 76 -4.46 -13.58 -3.57
N GLY A 77 -3.44 -13.04 -2.89
CA GLY A 77 -2.17 -13.72 -2.61
C GLY A 77 -2.24 -14.78 -1.51
N ASP A 78 -3.12 -14.63 -0.53
CA ASP A 78 -3.33 -15.59 0.56
C ASP A 78 -4.09 -16.86 0.11
N SER A 79 -4.64 -16.87 -1.11
CA SER A 79 -5.28 -18.05 -1.68
C SER A 79 -4.26 -19.17 -1.93
N ALA A 80 -4.57 -20.40 -1.56
CA ALA A 80 -3.73 -21.56 -1.86
C ALA A 80 -3.55 -21.80 -3.38
N ALA A 81 -4.45 -21.26 -4.20
CA ALA A 81 -4.39 -21.29 -5.66
C ALA A 81 -3.76 -20.01 -6.26
N ALA A 82 -3.19 -19.12 -5.45
CA ALA A 82 -2.61 -17.87 -5.93
C ALA A 82 -1.42 -18.15 -6.86
N PRO A 83 -1.41 -17.58 -8.08
CA PRO A 83 -0.27 -17.71 -8.98
C PRO A 83 0.95 -16.96 -8.41
N GLU A 84 2.15 -17.44 -8.73
CA GLU A 84 3.41 -16.84 -8.28
C GLU A 84 3.54 -15.34 -8.63
N ALA A 85 2.95 -14.92 -9.76
CA ALA A 85 2.89 -13.51 -10.13
C ALA A 85 2.16 -12.64 -9.10
N VAL A 86 1.01 -13.11 -8.58
CA VAL A 86 0.25 -12.38 -7.55
C VAL A 86 1.02 -12.32 -6.22
N LYS A 87 1.72 -13.40 -5.86
CA LYS A 87 2.60 -13.41 -4.67
C LYS A 87 3.76 -12.40 -4.82
N THR A 88 4.33 -12.32 -6.01
CA THR A 88 5.38 -11.34 -6.35
C THR A 88 4.85 -9.91 -6.27
N MET A 89 3.64 -9.66 -6.77
CA MET A 89 2.98 -8.36 -6.64
C MET A 89 2.71 -8.00 -5.18
N LEU A 90 2.22 -8.95 -4.37
CA LEU A 90 1.99 -8.75 -2.95
C LEU A 90 3.30 -8.40 -2.22
N SER A 91 4.37 -9.16 -2.47
CA SER A 91 5.72 -8.86 -1.94
C SER A 91 6.18 -7.46 -2.34
N THR A 92 6.00 -7.08 -3.61
CA THR A 92 6.33 -5.73 -4.09
C THR A 92 5.53 -4.64 -3.38
N ALA A 93 4.23 -4.86 -3.18
CA ALA A 93 3.38 -3.93 -2.45
C ALA A 93 3.76 -3.81 -0.97
N THR A 94 4.09 -4.93 -0.32
CA THR A 94 4.63 -4.99 1.05
C THR A 94 5.88 -4.13 1.17
N SER A 95 6.84 -4.27 0.26
CA SER A 95 8.06 -3.45 0.24
C SER A 95 7.75 -1.96 0.11
N LYS A 96 6.84 -1.56 -0.80
CA LYS A 96 6.44 -0.16 -0.97
C LYS A 96 5.85 0.46 0.30
N PHE A 97 5.00 -0.29 1.01
CA PHE A 97 4.48 0.17 2.30
C PHE A 97 5.55 0.18 3.40
N GLY A 98 6.52 -0.74 3.35
CA GLY A 98 7.71 -0.72 4.20
C GLY A 98 8.55 0.54 3.99
N ASP A 99 8.84 0.89 2.74
CA ASP A 99 9.56 2.10 2.37
C ASP A 99 8.82 3.37 2.82
N LEU A 100 7.51 3.43 2.59
CA LEU A 100 6.68 4.53 3.06
C LEU A 100 6.71 4.64 4.59
N LYS A 101 6.63 3.52 5.32
CA LYS A 101 6.71 3.50 6.77
C LYS A 101 8.05 4.03 7.27
N ALA A 102 9.16 3.61 6.66
CA ALA A 102 10.50 4.07 7.00
C ALA A 102 10.64 5.57 6.74
N MET A 103 10.15 6.06 5.60
CA MET A 103 10.11 7.47 5.26
C MET A 103 9.33 8.27 6.32
N LEU A 104 8.08 7.87 6.62
CA LEU A 104 7.22 8.55 7.57
C LEU A 104 7.84 8.62 8.96
N SER A 105 8.51 7.53 9.38
CA SER A 105 9.20 7.47 10.67
C SER A 105 10.47 8.35 10.72
N GLY A 106 11.12 8.55 9.57
CA GLY A 106 12.32 9.39 9.43
C GLY A 106 12.04 10.90 9.26
N LEU A 107 10.78 11.31 9.04
CA LEU A 107 10.44 12.70 8.75
C LEU A 107 10.81 13.67 9.87
N ALA A 108 10.61 13.28 11.14
CA ALA A 108 10.96 14.13 12.28
C ALA A 108 12.46 14.44 12.31
N ALA A 109 13.31 13.44 12.02
CA ALA A 109 14.75 13.63 11.93
C ALA A 109 15.15 14.50 10.73
N LYS A 110 14.51 14.29 9.57
CA LYS A 110 14.74 15.09 8.34
C LYS A 110 14.48 16.59 8.56
N PHE A 111 13.50 16.92 9.40
CA PHE A 111 13.11 18.31 9.69
C PHE A 111 13.56 18.79 11.08
N ALA A 112 14.55 18.14 11.69
CA ALA A 112 15.14 18.59 12.94
C ALA A 112 15.60 20.06 12.83
N GLY A 113 15.21 20.89 13.79
CA GLY A 113 15.47 22.34 13.79
C GLY A 113 14.42 23.20 13.09
N LYS A 114 13.40 22.60 12.43
CA LYS A 114 12.23 23.32 11.92
C LYS A 114 11.01 23.07 12.81
N ALA A 115 10.97 23.78 13.95
CA ALA A 115 10.00 23.53 15.03
C ALA A 115 8.54 23.45 14.54
N ASP A 116 8.13 24.35 13.65
CA ASP A 116 6.74 24.39 13.14
C ASP A 116 6.39 23.15 12.30
N ILE A 117 7.32 22.68 11.46
CA ILE A 117 7.15 21.46 10.67
C ILE A 117 7.10 20.23 11.59
N VAL A 118 8.06 20.15 12.53
CA VAL A 118 8.13 19.03 13.48
C VAL A 118 6.83 18.93 14.29
N LYS A 119 6.27 20.05 14.74
CA LYS A 119 5.00 20.08 15.47
C LYS A 119 3.86 19.46 14.64
N VAL A 120 3.67 19.91 13.39
CA VAL A 120 2.63 19.36 12.49
C VAL A 120 2.80 17.85 12.31
N LEU A 121 4.04 17.41 12.10
CA LEU A 121 4.36 16.01 11.86
C LEU A 121 4.15 15.16 13.12
N SER A 122 4.60 15.61 14.29
CA SER A 122 4.43 14.91 15.57
C SER A 122 2.95 14.69 15.92
N ASP A 123 2.08 15.64 15.61
CA ASP A 123 0.65 15.54 15.88
C ASP A 123 -0.05 14.49 15.00
N LYS A 124 0.46 14.26 13.78
CA LYS A 124 -0.29 13.57 12.71
C LYS A 124 0.33 12.27 12.24
N LEU A 125 1.66 12.15 12.26
CA LEU A 125 2.38 10.94 11.86
C LEU A 125 1.93 9.67 12.61
N PRO A 126 1.67 9.69 13.94
CA PRO A 126 1.17 8.51 14.63
C PRO A 126 -0.15 7.98 14.06
N GLY A 127 -1.02 8.87 13.59
CA GLY A 127 -2.27 8.50 12.92
C GLY A 127 -2.02 7.87 11.56
N LEU A 128 -1.19 8.50 10.72
CA LEU A 128 -0.82 7.97 9.40
C LEU A 128 -0.15 6.59 9.50
N LEU A 129 0.74 6.39 10.46
CA LEU A 129 1.41 5.11 10.68
C LEU A 129 0.42 4.00 11.06
N LYS A 130 -0.66 4.31 11.77
CA LYS A 130 -1.75 3.36 12.10
C LYS A 130 -2.64 3.04 10.91
N MET A 131 -2.68 3.91 9.89
CA MET A 131 -3.45 3.69 8.67
C MET A 131 -2.73 2.79 7.67
N LEU A 132 -1.42 2.57 7.83
CA LEU A 132 -0.67 1.63 7.00
C LEU A 132 -1.22 0.21 7.16
N PRO A 133 -1.24 -0.60 6.09
CA PRO A 133 -1.63 -1.99 6.21
C PRO A 133 -0.67 -2.74 7.14
N ASN A 134 -1.19 -3.75 7.83
CA ASN A 134 -0.33 -4.69 8.53
C ASN A 134 0.41 -5.53 7.50
N ILE A 135 1.68 -5.19 7.27
CA ILE A 135 2.48 -5.78 6.20
C ILE A 135 3.06 -7.14 6.53
N GLY A 136 3.03 -7.60 7.80
CA GLY A 136 3.51 -8.92 8.23
C GLY A 136 5.01 -9.14 7.96
N GLY A 137 5.81 -9.35 9.00
CA GLY A 137 7.18 -9.87 8.84
C GLY A 137 7.16 -11.36 8.53
#